data_AF-K1SPI7-F1
#
_entry.id   AF-K1SPI7-F1
#
_cell.length_a   1.000
_cell.length_b   1.000
_cell.length_c   1.000
_cell.angle_alpha   90.00
_cell.angle_beta   90.00
_cell.angle_gamma   90.00
#
_symmetry.space_group_name_H-M   'P 1'
#
loop_
_entity.id
_entity.type
_entity.pdbx_description
1 polymer ?
#
loop_
_entity_poly.entity_id
_entity_poly.type
_entity_poly.pdbx_seq_one_letter_code
_entity_poly.pdbx_strand_id
1 'polypeptide(L)'
;IEKYLGRKKYEADMANEKDDIGIVRGLAWTAVGGTTLQIEVNTMPGKGVLKLTGQLGDVMKESAHIALSFVRSIVADYGVDKKFFEENDIHIHVPEGAVPKDGPSAGITMATAILSAVAKIPVKCSVAMTGEINLRGNVMPIGGLKEKLLAAKNAGIKMVLALKR
;
A
#
# COMPACT_ATOMS: atom_id res chain seq x y z
N ILE A 1 -3.30 21.35 -27.60
CA ILE A 1 -4.05 20.05 -27.62
C ILE A 1 -5.46 20.20 -27.09
N GLU A 2 -5.69 20.86 -25.95
CA GLU A 2 -7.05 21.03 -25.36
C GLU A 2 -8.06 21.69 -26.32
N LYS A 3 -7.63 22.64 -27.15
CA LYS A 3 -8.44 23.24 -28.24
C LYS A 3 -9.02 22.20 -29.22
N TYR A 4 -8.34 21.08 -29.41
CA TYR A 4 -8.71 20.04 -30.38
C TYR A 4 -9.32 18.78 -29.71
N LEU A 5 -8.86 18.40 -28.52
CA LEU A 5 -9.29 17.18 -27.82
C LEU A 5 -10.24 17.42 -26.64
N GLY A 6 -10.53 18.68 -26.30
CA GLY A 6 -11.34 19.06 -25.14
C GLY A 6 -10.59 18.88 -23.82
N ARG A 7 -11.35 18.81 -22.71
CA ARG A 7 -10.80 18.62 -21.37
C ARG A 7 -10.10 17.27 -21.21
N LYS A 8 -9.05 17.24 -20.40
CA LYS A 8 -8.28 16.02 -20.09
C LYS A 8 -9.22 14.96 -19.49
N LYS A 9 -9.36 13.83 -20.20
CA LYS A 9 -10.25 12.72 -19.77
C LYS A 9 -9.63 11.82 -18.71
N TYR A 10 -8.30 11.80 -18.62
CA TYR A 10 -7.54 10.93 -17.72
C TYR A 10 -6.47 11.75 -17.01
N GLU A 11 -6.49 11.77 -15.68
CA GLU A 11 -5.37 12.24 -14.89
C GLU A 11 -4.37 11.09 -14.70
N ALA A 12 -3.09 11.42 -14.80
CA ALA A 12 -2.05 10.43 -14.52
C ALA A 12 -1.93 10.29 -13.01
N ASP A 13 -1.98 9.06 -12.51
CA ASP A 13 -1.72 8.76 -11.10
C ASP A 13 -0.21 8.90 -10.82
N MET A 14 0.21 10.14 -10.55
CA MET A 14 1.61 10.49 -10.34
C MET A 14 2.04 10.19 -8.90
N ALA A 15 3.35 10.03 -8.71
CA ALA A 15 3.96 9.99 -7.39
C ALA A 15 3.56 11.22 -6.56
N ASN A 16 3.37 11.02 -5.26
CA ASN A 16 2.98 12.08 -4.35
C ASN A 16 4.08 13.15 -4.25
N GLU A 17 3.70 14.38 -3.95
CA GLU A 17 4.64 15.51 -3.93
C GLU A 17 5.59 15.49 -2.73
N LYS A 18 5.19 14.84 -1.62
CA LYS A 18 5.94 14.81 -0.36
C LYS A 18 5.87 13.46 0.31
N ASP A 19 6.82 13.24 1.21
CA ASP A 19 6.84 12.07 2.08
C ASP A 19 5.74 12.20 3.13
N ASP A 20 4.95 11.14 3.32
CA ASP A 20 3.77 11.14 4.17
C ASP A 20 3.77 9.97 5.16
N ILE A 21 3.14 10.20 6.31
CA ILE A 21 2.92 9.16 7.32
C ILE A 21 1.67 8.37 6.95
N GLY A 22 1.79 7.04 6.93
CA GLY A 22 0.69 6.13 6.66
C GLY A 22 0.30 6.04 5.18
N ILE A 23 1.01 6.71 4.27
CA ILE A 23 0.74 6.65 2.83
C ILE A 23 1.90 5.96 2.12
N VAL A 24 1.62 4.86 1.42
CA VAL A 24 2.64 4.08 0.72
C VAL A 24 2.17 3.69 -0.68
N ARG A 25 3.06 3.81 -1.66
CA ARG A 25 2.80 3.40 -3.04
C ARG A 25 3.07 1.91 -3.26
N GLY A 26 2.02 1.19 -3.63
CA GLY A 26 2.05 -0.18 -4.12
C GLY A 26 2.02 -0.24 -5.64
N LEU A 27 2.30 -1.42 -6.20
CA LEU A 27 2.15 -1.70 -7.63
C LEU A 27 1.21 -2.88 -7.85
N ALA A 28 0.23 -2.71 -8.72
CA ALA A 28 -0.73 -3.74 -9.10
C ALA A 28 -0.70 -4.01 -10.60
N TRP A 29 -1.29 -5.14 -10.96
CA TRP A 29 -1.52 -5.54 -12.35
C TRP A 29 -3.02 -5.66 -12.57
N THR A 30 -3.50 -5.08 -13.66
CA THR A 30 -4.89 -5.15 -14.12
C THR A 30 -4.93 -5.76 -15.52
N ALA A 31 -6.12 -6.12 -15.99
CA ALA A 31 -6.30 -6.66 -17.35
C ALA A 31 -5.82 -5.73 -18.47
N VAL A 32 -5.72 -4.42 -18.21
CA VAL A 32 -5.29 -3.41 -19.19
C VAL A 32 -3.85 -2.92 -18.97
N GLY A 33 -3.14 -3.45 -17.98
CA GLY A 33 -1.75 -3.10 -17.69
C GLY A 33 -1.45 -2.91 -16.20
N GLY A 34 -0.21 -2.52 -15.91
CA GLY A 34 0.20 -2.17 -14.55
C GLY A 34 -0.37 -0.83 -14.10
N THR A 35 -0.62 -0.70 -12.80
CA THR A 35 -1.01 0.57 -12.17
C THR A 35 -0.28 0.74 -10.84
N THR A 36 -0.10 1.99 -10.42
CA THR A 36 0.22 2.32 -9.03
C THR A 36 -1.05 2.18 -8.18
N LEU A 37 -0.85 1.88 -6.90
CA LEU A 37 -1.89 1.93 -5.88
C LEU A 37 -1.40 2.78 -4.72
N GLN A 38 -2.22 3.69 -4.23
CA GLN A 38 -1.96 4.38 -2.97
C GLN A 38 -2.62 3.60 -1.84
N ILE A 39 -1.86 3.19 -0.83
CA ILE A 39 -2.42 2.60 0.39
C ILE A 39 -2.31 3.64 1.48
N GLU A 40 -3.45 3.97 2.08
CA GLU A 40 -3.58 4.95 3.15
C GLU A 40 -3.94 4.23 4.45
N VAL A 41 -3.24 4.55 5.52
CA VAL A 41 -3.51 4.01 6.85
C VAL A 41 -3.67 5.15 7.83
N ASN A 42 -4.82 5.16 8.50
CA ASN A 42 -5.08 6.03 9.63
C ASN A 42 -5.23 5.23 10.93
N THR A 43 -4.91 5.87 12.04
CA THR A 43 -5.01 5.33 13.39
C THR A 43 -5.88 6.25 14.23
N MET A 44 -6.85 5.70 14.98
CA MET A 44 -7.71 6.49 15.86
C MET A 44 -7.94 5.76 17.19
N PRO A 45 -8.21 6.47 18.31
CA PRO A 45 -8.62 5.82 19.55
C PRO A 45 -9.81 4.88 19.31
N GLY A 46 -9.74 3.67 19.86
CA GLY A 46 -10.65 2.59 19.48
C GLY A 46 -10.52 1.36 20.38
N LYS A 47 -10.85 0.20 19.82
CA LYS A 47 -10.86 -1.10 20.53
C LYS A 47 -9.99 -2.15 19.83
N GLY A 48 -9.01 -1.71 19.04
CA GLY A 48 -8.15 -2.60 18.26
C GLY A 48 -8.79 -3.15 16.99
N VAL A 49 -9.78 -2.45 16.43
CA VAL A 49 -10.49 -2.92 15.22
C VAL A 49 -9.70 -2.55 13.97
N LEU A 50 -9.48 -3.54 13.09
CA LEU A 50 -9.00 -3.31 11.73
C LEU A 50 -10.18 -3.05 10.78
N LYS A 51 -10.22 -1.86 10.18
CA LYS A 51 -11.18 -1.46 9.15
C LYS A 51 -10.50 -1.47 7.79
N LEU A 52 -11.20 -2.03 6.79
CA LEU A 52 -10.70 -2.18 5.43
C LEU A 52 -11.72 -1.59 4.44
N THR A 53 -11.31 -0.62 3.62
CA THR A 53 -12.16 -0.01 2.58
C THR A 53 -11.43 0.15 1.26
N GLY A 54 -12.17 0.37 0.17
CA GLY A 54 -11.59 0.51 -1.18
C GLY A 54 -11.86 -0.65 -2.14
N GLN A 55 -12.96 -1.40 -1.92
CA GLN A 55 -13.33 -2.60 -2.69
C GLN A 55 -12.23 -3.67 -2.75
N LEU A 56 -11.73 -4.05 -1.58
CA LEU A 56 -10.75 -5.13 -1.46
C LEU A 56 -11.44 -6.50 -1.59
N GLY A 57 -10.88 -7.37 -2.42
CA GLY A 57 -11.23 -8.79 -2.46
C GLY A 57 -10.65 -9.55 -1.25
N ASP A 58 -11.00 -10.82 -1.13
CA ASP A 58 -10.73 -11.58 0.09
C ASP A 58 -9.23 -11.90 0.26
N VAL A 59 -8.49 -12.08 -0.83
CA VAL A 59 -7.03 -12.31 -0.78
C VAL A 59 -6.31 -11.05 -0.30
N MET A 60 -6.76 -9.88 -0.75
CA MET A 60 -6.18 -8.62 -0.31
C MET A 60 -6.53 -8.30 1.15
N LYS A 61 -7.75 -8.64 1.61
CA LYS A 61 -8.12 -8.53 3.04
C LYS A 61 -7.26 -9.45 3.91
N GLU A 62 -7.06 -10.70 3.50
CA GLU A 62 -6.18 -11.63 4.21
C GLU A 62 -4.74 -11.09 4.29
N SER A 63 -4.24 -10.53 3.19
CA SER A 63 -2.92 -9.88 3.15
C SER A 63 -2.82 -8.71 4.13
N ALA A 64 -3.89 -7.94 4.32
CA ALA A 64 -3.95 -6.87 5.32
C ALA A 64 -3.88 -7.41 6.75
N HIS A 65 -4.56 -8.53 7.05
CA HIS A 65 -4.49 -9.18 8.36
C HIS A 65 -3.10 -9.76 8.65
N ILE A 66 -2.44 -10.36 7.66
CA ILE A 66 -1.06 -10.86 7.78
C ILE A 66 -0.10 -9.69 8.03
N ALA A 67 -0.23 -8.61 7.25
CA ALA A 67 0.56 -7.40 7.43
C ALA A 67 0.41 -6.82 8.84
N LEU A 68 -0.83 -6.69 9.33
CA LEU A 68 -1.10 -6.24 10.70
C LEU A 68 -0.44 -7.15 11.75
N SER A 69 -0.61 -8.46 11.60
CA SER A 69 -0.05 -9.45 12.53
C SER A 69 1.48 -9.38 12.59
N PHE A 70 2.12 -9.20 11.44
CA PHE A 70 3.56 -9.00 11.36
C PHE A 70 4.00 -7.68 12.01
N VAL A 71 3.35 -6.56 11.69
CA VAL A 71 3.72 -5.26 12.30
C VAL A 71 3.58 -5.31 13.83
N ARG A 72 2.50 -5.91 14.35
CA ARG A 72 2.31 -6.10 15.80
C ARG A 72 3.45 -6.88 16.47
N SER A 73 4.11 -7.79 15.75
CA SER A 73 5.20 -8.58 16.33
C SER A 73 6.52 -7.81 16.44
N ILE A 74 6.74 -6.82 15.55
CA ILE A 74 7.99 -6.04 15.48
C ILE A 74 7.88 -4.60 16.00
N VAL A 75 6.68 -4.09 16.27
CA VAL A 75 6.45 -2.66 16.54
C VAL A 75 7.25 -2.11 17.75
N ALA A 76 7.55 -2.98 18.71
CA ALA A 76 8.33 -2.62 19.90
C ALA A 76 9.74 -2.15 19.55
N ASP A 77 10.33 -2.70 18.49
CA ASP A 77 11.66 -2.33 17.98
C ASP A 77 11.66 -0.92 17.37
N TYR A 78 10.47 -0.37 17.09
CA TYR A 78 10.24 0.98 16.57
C TYR A 78 9.76 1.95 17.65
N GLY A 79 9.87 1.58 18.94
CA GLY A 79 9.54 2.46 20.06
C GLY A 79 8.04 2.62 20.33
N VAL A 80 7.20 1.72 19.82
CA VAL A 80 5.75 1.74 20.06
C VAL A 80 5.35 0.63 21.04
N ASP A 81 4.53 0.98 22.04
CA ASP A 81 3.97 0.00 22.96
C ASP A 81 3.01 -0.96 22.22
N LYS A 82 3.09 -2.26 22.52
CA LYS A 82 2.21 -3.28 21.96
C LYS A 82 0.72 -3.02 22.29
N LYS A 83 0.43 -2.36 23.42
CA LYS A 83 -0.92 -1.93 23.82
C LYS A 83 -1.56 -0.96 22.84
N PHE A 84 -0.77 -0.29 21.99
CA PHE A 84 -1.28 0.61 20.95
C PHE A 84 -2.39 -0.06 20.12
N PHE A 85 -2.21 -1.33 19.77
CA PHE A 85 -3.15 -2.08 18.93
C PHE A 85 -4.40 -2.56 19.67
N GLU A 86 -4.45 -2.44 20.99
CA GLU A 86 -5.65 -2.72 21.80
C GLU A 86 -6.46 -1.44 22.01
N GLU A 87 -5.78 -0.30 22.09
CA GLU A 87 -6.36 1.01 22.39
C GLU A 87 -6.70 1.84 21.15
N ASN A 88 -6.23 1.43 19.96
CA ASN A 88 -6.45 2.16 18.72
C ASN A 88 -7.01 1.26 17.62
N ASP A 89 -8.01 1.78 16.90
CA ASP A 89 -8.44 1.21 15.63
C ASP A 89 -7.45 1.61 14.52
N ILE A 90 -7.33 0.73 13.52
CA ILE A 90 -6.52 0.94 12.32
C ILE A 90 -7.45 0.88 11.11
N HIS A 91 -7.38 1.87 10.24
CA HIS A 91 -8.18 1.90 9.02
C HIS A 91 -7.26 1.95 7.81
N ILE A 92 -7.29 0.89 7.01
CA ILE A 92 -6.63 0.82 5.70
C ILE A 92 -7.63 1.17 4.61
N HIS A 93 -7.30 2.16 3.79
CA HIS A 93 -8.05 2.56 2.62
C HIS A 93 -7.17 2.43 1.37
N VAL A 94 -7.74 1.87 0.29
CA VAL A 94 -7.10 1.86 -1.03
C VAL A 94 -8.02 2.61 -2.02
N PRO A 95 -7.70 3.86 -2.38
CA PRO A 95 -8.53 4.70 -3.22
C PRO A 95 -8.86 4.14 -4.61
N GLU A 96 -9.79 4.86 -5.23
CA GLU A 96 -10.78 4.41 -6.20
C GLU A 96 -11.69 3.32 -5.64
N GLY A 97 -12.58 3.70 -4.71
CA GLY A 97 -13.52 2.78 -4.07
C GLY A 97 -14.57 2.15 -5.01
N ALA A 98 -14.58 2.48 -6.30
CA ALA A 98 -15.44 1.85 -7.30
C ALA A 98 -14.77 0.68 -8.05
N VAL A 99 -13.43 0.60 -8.01
CA VAL A 99 -12.65 -0.38 -8.75
C VAL A 99 -12.25 -1.52 -7.81
N PRO A 100 -12.69 -2.77 -8.08
CA PRO A 100 -12.27 -3.93 -7.30
C PRO A 100 -10.76 -4.14 -7.33
N LYS A 101 -10.17 -4.45 -6.18
CA LYS A 101 -8.74 -4.71 -6.01
C LYS A 101 -8.54 -6.00 -5.26
N ASP A 102 -7.82 -6.94 -5.85
CA ASP A 102 -7.55 -8.21 -5.19
C ASP A 102 -6.15 -8.75 -5.51
N GLY A 103 -5.70 -9.67 -4.67
CA GLY A 103 -4.41 -10.36 -4.79
C GLY A 103 -3.40 -9.99 -3.70
N PRO A 104 -2.36 -10.83 -3.51
CA PRO A 104 -1.49 -10.75 -2.34
C PRO A 104 -0.32 -9.76 -2.48
N SER A 105 -0.11 -9.22 -3.69
CA SER A 105 1.12 -8.49 -4.06
C SER A 105 1.31 -7.11 -3.41
N ALA A 106 0.37 -6.70 -2.57
CA ALA A 106 0.39 -5.46 -1.78
C ALA A 106 0.73 -5.69 -0.30
N GLY A 107 1.05 -6.93 0.10
CA GLY A 107 1.33 -7.29 1.50
C GLY A 107 2.41 -6.43 2.14
N ILE A 108 3.56 -6.27 1.49
CA ILE A 108 4.65 -5.41 2.02
C ILE A 108 4.28 -3.92 2.03
N THR A 109 3.43 -3.49 1.09
CA THR A 109 2.93 -2.11 1.02
C THR A 109 2.05 -1.81 2.22
N MET A 110 1.12 -2.72 2.55
CA MET A 110 0.24 -2.60 3.71
C MET A 110 1.05 -2.66 5.02
N ALA A 111 2.00 -3.58 5.14
CA ALA A 111 2.85 -3.67 6.33
C ALA A 111 3.63 -2.36 6.56
N THR A 112 4.21 -1.80 5.51
CA THR A 112 4.93 -0.52 5.58
C THR A 112 4.01 0.63 5.95
N ALA A 113 2.80 0.70 5.35
CA ALA A 113 1.85 1.77 5.65
C ALA A 113 1.34 1.71 7.10
N ILE A 114 1.05 0.51 7.61
CA ILE A 114 0.66 0.31 9.02
C ILE A 114 1.81 0.73 9.94
N LEU A 115 3.02 0.23 9.71
CA LEU A 115 4.18 0.57 10.53
C LEU A 115 4.45 2.08 10.53
N SER A 116 4.39 2.71 9.36
CA SER A 116 4.52 4.15 9.20
C SER A 116 3.49 4.92 10.04
N ALA A 117 2.21 4.56 9.93
CA ALA A 117 1.13 5.23 10.64
C ALA A 117 1.24 5.09 12.17
N VAL A 118 1.71 3.93 12.64
CA VAL A 118 1.84 3.60 14.06
C VAL A 118 3.10 4.22 14.68
N ALA A 119 4.25 4.11 13.99
CA ALA A 119 5.53 4.66 14.46
C ALA A 119 5.73 6.15 14.14
N LYS A 120 4.80 6.77 13.38
CA LYS A 120 4.88 8.17 12.90
C LYS A 120 6.15 8.45 12.09
N ILE A 121 6.56 7.47 11.27
CA ILE A 121 7.73 7.58 10.39
C ILE A 121 7.23 7.82 8.96
N PRO A 122 7.58 8.94 8.30
CA PRO A 122 7.16 9.21 6.93
C PRO A 122 7.79 8.24 5.93
N VAL A 123 7.05 7.88 4.89
CA VAL A 123 7.53 7.01 3.81
C VAL A 123 7.82 7.85 2.57
N LYS A 124 8.94 7.55 1.90
CA LYS A 124 9.38 8.27 0.71
C LYS A 124 8.37 8.14 -0.43
N CYS A 125 7.82 9.26 -0.92
CA CYS A 125 6.86 9.26 -2.02
C CYS A 125 7.44 8.79 -3.36
N SER A 126 8.76 8.88 -3.49
CA SER A 126 9.52 8.46 -4.67
C SER A 126 9.79 6.95 -4.72
N VAL A 127 9.33 6.18 -3.72
CA VAL A 127 9.48 4.74 -3.61
C VAL A 127 8.13 4.05 -3.81
N ALA A 128 8.06 3.07 -4.71
CA ALA A 128 6.95 2.13 -4.77
C ALA A 128 7.42 0.71 -4.44
N MET A 129 6.49 -0.16 -4.07
CA MET A 129 6.84 -1.54 -3.72
C MET A 129 5.79 -2.56 -4.13
N THR A 130 6.21 -3.80 -4.34
CA THR A 130 5.32 -4.94 -4.56
C THR A 130 5.94 -6.22 -4.03
N GLY A 131 5.13 -7.02 -3.37
CA GLY A 131 5.56 -8.22 -2.69
C GLY A 131 4.46 -8.75 -1.80
N GLU A 132 4.32 -10.07 -1.80
CA GLU A 132 3.52 -10.76 -0.79
C GLU A 132 4.34 -10.87 0.50
N ILE A 133 3.67 -10.81 1.65
CA ILE A 133 4.30 -10.97 2.97
C ILE A 133 3.65 -12.15 3.67
N ASN A 134 4.45 -12.96 4.38
CA ASN A 134 3.93 -14.00 5.26
C ASN A 134 4.03 -13.58 6.74
N LEU A 135 3.47 -14.39 7.65
CA LEU A 135 3.47 -14.12 9.09
C LEU A 135 4.87 -14.01 9.72
N ARG A 136 5.91 -14.52 9.05
CA ARG A 136 7.31 -14.44 9.51
C ARG A 136 8.04 -13.20 8.98
N GLY A 137 7.39 -12.38 8.16
CA GLY A 137 8.00 -11.20 7.54
C GLY A 137 8.79 -11.50 6.27
N ASN A 138 8.76 -12.74 5.76
CA ASN A 138 9.43 -13.02 4.49
C ASN A 138 8.63 -12.38 3.36
N VAL A 139 9.34 -11.70 2.46
CA VAL A 139 8.78 -11.21 1.21
C VAL A 139 8.78 -12.36 0.20
N MET A 140 7.68 -12.53 -0.51
CA MET A 140 7.47 -13.57 -1.51
C MET A 140 7.38 -12.98 -2.92
N PRO A 141 7.81 -13.72 -3.96
CA PRO A 141 7.86 -13.23 -5.33
C PRO A 141 6.46 -13.05 -5.91
N ILE A 142 6.29 -12.05 -6.77
CA ILE A 142 5.02 -11.68 -7.40
C ILE A 142 5.09 -11.79 -8.93
N GLY A 143 3.94 -11.92 -9.57
CA GLY A 143 3.80 -11.87 -11.03
C GLY A 143 3.66 -10.44 -11.58
N GLY A 144 3.79 -10.31 -12.91
CA GLY A 144 3.53 -9.04 -13.63
C GLY A 144 4.55 -7.93 -13.35
N LEU A 145 5.80 -8.29 -13.01
CA LEU A 145 6.81 -7.30 -12.60
C LEU A 145 7.14 -6.31 -13.73
N LYS A 146 7.16 -6.76 -14.99
CA LYS A 146 7.44 -5.90 -16.15
C LYS A 146 6.39 -4.79 -16.27
N GLU A 147 5.13 -5.14 -16.19
CA GLU A 147 3.98 -4.23 -16.29
C GLU A 147 3.94 -3.27 -15.09
N LYS A 148 4.20 -3.79 -13.89
CA LYS A 148 4.29 -2.99 -12.65
C LYS A 148 5.42 -1.97 -12.68
N LEU A 149 6.59 -2.35 -13.19
CA LEU A 149 7.72 -1.44 -13.36
C LEU A 149 7.45 -0.35 -14.40
N LEU A 150 6.75 -0.69 -15.49
CA LEU A 150 6.33 0.29 -16.48
C LEU A 150 5.35 1.30 -15.88
N ALA A 151 4.40 0.85 -15.08
CA ALA A 151 3.47 1.71 -14.35
C ALA A 151 4.20 2.64 -13.37
N ALA A 152 5.14 2.11 -12.58
CA ALA A 152 5.96 2.89 -11.66
C ALA A 152 6.73 4.00 -12.41
N LYS A 153 7.36 3.65 -13.54
CA LYS A 153 8.09 4.60 -14.39
C LYS A 153 7.16 5.70 -14.90
N ASN A 154 5.97 5.33 -15.39
CA ASN A 154 4.99 6.30 -15.90
C ASN A 154 4.45 7.23 -14.82
N ALA A 155 4.32 6.74 -13.58
CA ALA A 155 3.93 7.52 -12.41
C ALA A 155 5.07 8.41 -11.86
N GLY A 156 6.29 8.36 -12.42
CA GLY A 156 7.43 9.14 -11.95
C GLY A 156 8.10 8.59 -10.67
N ILE A 157 7.85 7.32 -10.33
CA ILE A 157 8.52 6.65 -9.20
C ILE A 157 10.01 6.46 -9.52
N LYS A 158 10.88 6.82 -8.58
CA LYS A 158 12.34 6.77 -8.75
C LYS A 158 12.95 5.44 -8.33
N MET A 159 12.31 4.73 -7.41
CA MET A 159 12.81 3.48 -6.86
C MET A 159 11.67 2.48 -6.65
N VAL A 160 11.90 1.22 -7.03
CA VAL A 160 10.95 0.13 -6.80
C VAL A 160 11.58 -0.94 -5.92
N LEU A 161 10.89 -1.30 -4.84
CA LEU A 161 11.24 -2.44 -4.00
C LEU A 161 10.40 -3.66 -4.43
N ALA A 162 11.07 -4.72 -4.84
CA ALA A 162 10.43 -5.98 -5.20
C ALA A 162 11.36 -7.15 -4.91
N LEU A 163 10.80 -8.30 -4.54
CA LEU A 163 11.57 -9.53 -4.46
C LEU A 163 11.77 -10.09 -5.86
N LYS A 164 13.03 -10.22 -6.25
CA LYS A 164 13.43 -10.89 -7.49
C LYS A 164 13.45 -12.41 -7.22
N ARG A 165 12.86 -13.19 -8.13
CA ARG A 165 13.03 -14.65 -8.16
C ARG A 165 14.48 -15.02 -8.47
#